data_AF-A0A7Y3DXV8-F1
#
_entry.id   AF-A0A7Y3DXV8-F1
#
_cell.length_a   1.000
_cell.length_b   1.000
_cell.length_c   1.000
_cell.angle_alpha   90.00
_cell.angle_beta   90.00
_cell.angle_gamma   90.00
#
_symmetry.space_group_name_H-M   'P 1'
#
loop_
_entity.id
_entity.type
_entity.pdbx_description
1 polymer ?
#
loop_
_entity_poly.entity_id
_entity_poly.type
_entity_poly.pdbx_seq_one_letter_code
_entity_poly.pdbx_strand_id
1 'polypeptide(L)'
;MEIWAVLFPILLTDVMNPVLFAFLVYAAGTERPVTLSTSMLLGHTAAYFSAGLVLASFLESITAYLAEPRLLDFVLEALIGLALLWLAFRLRKSGTDHPEEKEPRLTIASAFGYGAVINFIGIPFAVPYFAAIDQILKADLNTAQAVGLLLAYNLAYALPFATVPVLTAILGARARPLLAKINAFMERISDFLMPLVLGLLGLVLLADAAAYFLRGSSLF
;
A
#
# COMPACT_ATOMS: atom_id res chain seq x y z
N MET A 1 -22.71 5.38 11.84
CA MET A 1 -22.63 3.98 11.35
C MET A 1 -22.64 3.91 9.82
N GLU A 2 -23.20 4.90 9.11
CA GLU A 2 -23.25 4.90 7.64
C GLU A 2 -21.89 4.96 6.94
N ILE A 3 -20.92 5.75 7.44
CA ILE A 3 -19.61 5.86 6.77
C ILE A 3 -18.83 4.53 6.77
N TRP A 4 -18.97 3.71 7.82
CA TRP A 4 -18.32 2.40 7.88
C TRP A 4 -18.87 1.41 6.85
N ALA A 5 -20.11 1.58 6.38
CA ALA A 5 -20.66 0.77 5.29
C ALA A 5 -19.91 1.02 3.96
N VAL A 6 -19.38 2.23 3.78
CA VAL A 6 -18.54 2.60 2.62
C VAL A 6 -17.07 2.25 2.85
N LEU A 7 -16.54 2.55 4.05
CA LEU A 7 -15.13 2.30 4.36
C LEU A 7 -14.78 0.83 4.48
N PHE A 8 -15.71 -0.03 4.90
CA PHE A 8 -15.40 -1.45 5.13
C PHE A 8 -15.02 -2.21 3.85
N PRO A 9 -15.76 -2.10 2.71
CA PRO A 9 -15.31 -2.67 1.44
C PRO A 9 -13.95 -2.12 0.95
N ILE A 10 -13.70 -0.83 1.16
CA ILE A 10 -12.43 -0.19 0.81
C ILE A 10 -11.30 -0.79 1.64
N LEU A 11 -11.50 -0.90 2.96
CA LEU A 11 -10.57 -1.51 3.91
C LEU A 11 -10.25 -2.96 3.54
N LEU A 12 -11.26 -3.77 3.16
CA LEU A 12 -11.03 -5.14 2.72
C LEU A 12 -10.12 -5.22 1.50
N THR A 13 -10.27 -4.28 0.56
CA THR A 13 -9.42 -4.19 -0.62
C THR A 13 -8.00 -3.76 -0.24
N ASP A 14 -7.88 -2.78 0.65
CA ASP A 14 -6.61 -2.23 1.14
C ASP A 14 -5.75 -3.28 1.86
N VAL A 15 -6.39 -4.10 2.70
CA VAL A 15 -5.75 -5.20 3.44
C VAL A 15 -5.15 -6.27 2.52
N MET A 16 -5.57 -6.35 1.25
CA MET A 16 -5.00 -7.29 0.28
C MET A 16 -3.56 -6.94 -0.14
N ASN A 17 -2.93 -5.93 0.46
CA ASN A 17 -1.53 -5.58 0.24
C ASN A 17 -0.58 -6.74 0.64
N PRO A 18 0.04 -7.44 -0.35
CA PRO A 18 0.90 -8.58 -0.07
C PRO A 18 2.28 -8.18 0.43
N VAL A 19 2.69 -6.92 0.19
CA VAL A 19 4.04 -6.42 0.48
C VAL A 19 4.29 -6.41 1.98
N LEU A 20 3.41 -5.78 2.76
CA LEU A 20 3.57 -5.72 4.22
C LEU A 20 3.64 -7.12 4.84
N PHE A 21 2.77 -8.03 4.38
CA PHE A 21 2.74 -9.39 4.91
C PHE A 21 4.08 -10.11 4.71
N ALA A 22 4.67 -10.01 3.52
CA ALA A 22 5.96 -10.64 3.20
C ALA A 22 7.09 -10.16 4.13
N PHE A 23 7.18 -8.84 4.35
CA PHE A 23 8.18 -8.28 5.26
C PHE A 23 7.96 -8.67 6.72
N LEU A 24 6.70 -8.81 7.17
CA LEU A 24 6.40 -9.29 8.52
C LEU A 24 6.78 -10.76 8.71
N VAL A 25 6.55 -11.61 7.71
CA VAL A 25 6.99 -13.01 7.73
C VAL A 25 8.52 -13.09 7.76
N TYR A 26 9.20 -12.25 6.98
CA TYR A 26 10.66 -12.12 7.04
C TYR A 26 11.13 -11.73 8.45
N ALA A 27 10.55 -10.69 9.05
CA ALA A 27 10.89 -10.27 10.42
C ALA A 27 10.61 -11.37 11.46
N ALA A 28 9.53 -12.16 11.28
CA ALA A 28 9.20 -13.30 12.13
C ALA A 28 10.15 -14.52 11.94
N GLY A 29 10.99 -14.53 10.89
CA GLY A 29 12.01 -15.54 10.66
C GLY A 29 13.31 -15.34 11.47
N THR A 30 13.50 -14.15 12.04
CA THR A 30 14.75 -13.71 12.70
C THR A 30 14.91 -14.20 14.15
N GLU A 31 16.02 -13.80 14.80
CA GLU A 31 16.32 -14.16 16.20
C GLU A 31 15.31 -13.64 17.23
N ARG A 32 14.62 -12.51 16.95
CA ARG A 32 13.65 -11.88 17.86
C ARG A 32 12.29 -11.70 17.16
N PRO A 33 11.60 -12.81 16.86
CA PRO A 33 10.59 -12.83 15.82
C PRO A 33 9.33 -12.04 16.20
N VAL A 34 8.89 -12.10 17.47
CA VAL A 34 7.74 -11.30 17.96
C VAL A 34 8.09 -9.82 18.02
N THR A 35 9.22 -9.47 18.63
CA THR A 35 9.60 -8.07 18.84
C THR A 35 9.87 -7.35 17.53
N LEU A 36 10.57 -7.98 16.59
CA LEU A 36 10.94 -7.36 15.32
C LEU A 36 9.74 -7.24 14.38
N SER A 37 8.90 -8.27 14.27
CA SER A 37 7.66 -8.16 13.47
C SER A 37 6.68 -7.14 14.06
N THR A 38 6.56 -7.06 15.39
CA THR A 38 5.73 -6.02 16.05
C THR A 38 6.28 -4.63 15.80
N SER A 39 7.59 -4.42 15.98
CA SER A 39 8.24 -3.12 15.73
C SER A 39 8.05 -2.67 14.28
N MET A 40 8.19 -3.59 13.33
CA MET A 40 7.96 -3.32 11.91
C MET A 40 6.51 -2.95 11.62
N LEU A 41 5.53 -3.68 12.16
CA LEU A 41 4.11 -3.35 12.00
C LEU A 41 3.77 -1.97 12.59
N LEU A 42 4.34 -1.63 13.76
CA LEU A 42 4.17 -0.31 14.37
C LEU A 42 4.77 0.80 13.50
N GLY A 43 5.98 0.59 12.97
CA GLY A 43 6.61 1.54 12.05
C GLY A 43 5.81 1.75 10.78
N HIS A 44 5.30 0.67 10.19
CA HIS A 44 4.41 0.75 9.03
C HIS A 44 3.15 1.53 9.36
N THR A 45 2.44 1.16 10.42
CA THR A 45 1.15 1.78 10.80
C THR A 45 1.32 3.26 11.15
N ALA A 46 2.38 3.62 11.87
CA ALA A 46 2.66 5.01 12.22
C ALA A 46 2.95 5.85 10.97
N ALA A 47 3.76 5.34 10.04
CA ALA A 47 4.06 6.03 8.79
C ALA A 47 2.82 6.13 7.88
N TYR A 48 2.01 5.08 7.79
CA TYR A 48 0.80 5.04 6.98
C TYR A 48 -0.26 6.03 7.48
N PHE A 49 -0.46 6.08 8.80
CA PHE A 49 -1.31 7.08 9.43
C PHE A 49 -0.79 8.50 9.21
N SER A 50 0.51 8.73 9.42
CA SER A 50 1.15 10.04 9.22
C SER A 50 1.04 10.51 7.76
N ALA A 51 1.28 9.62 6.80
CA ALA A 51 1.09 9.89 5.38
C ALA A 51 -0.38 10.22 5.08
N GLY A 52 -1.33 9.53 5.71
CA GLY A 52 -2.75 9.85 5.60
C GLY A 52 -3.10 11.25 6.11
N LEU A 53 -2.52 11.68 7.23
CA LEU A 53 -2.71 13.05 7.74
C LEU A 53 -2.16 14.11 6.79
N VAL A 54 -0.95 13.89 6.28
CA VAL A 54 -0.33 14.77 5.28
C VAL A 54 -1.22 14.82 4.04
N LEU A 55 -1.59 13.67 3.49
CA LEU A 55 -2.43 13.56 2.31
C LEU A 55 -3.78 14.24 2.51
N ALA A 56 -4.46 14.00 3.63
CA ALA A 56 -5.73 14.64 3.94
C ALA A 56 -5.64 16.18 3.96
N SER A 57 -4.48 16.72 4.35
CA SER A 57 -4.24 18.17 4.37
C SER A 57 -4.02 18.77 2.99
N PHE A 58 -3.60 17.96 2.00
CA PHE A 58 -3.30 18.42 0.64
C PHE A 58 -4.27 17.89 -0.42
N LEU A 59 -5.18 16.97 -0.07
CA LEU A 59 -5.98 16.24 -1.05
C LEU A 59 -6.85 17.18 -1.88
N GLU A 60 -7.51 18.16 -1.25
CA GLU A 60 -8.34 19.15 -1.94
C GLU A 60 -7.50 19.96 -2.96
N SER A 61 -6.33 20.44 -2.56
CA SER A 61 -5.39 21.15 -3.44
C SER A 61 -4.91 20.28 -4.61
N ILE A 62 -4.62 19.00 -4.35
CA ILE A 62 -4.25 18.04 -5.39
C ILE A 62 -5.41 17.85 -6.37
N THR A 63 -6.62 17.64 -5.87
CA THR A 63 -7.81 17.46 -6.72
C THR A 63 -8.15 18.71 -7.53
N ALA A 64 -8.01 19.90 -6.95
CA ALA A 64 -8.24 21.16 -7.65
C ALA A 64 -7.21 21.40 -8.77
N TYR A 65 -5.94 21.06 -8.53
CA TYR A 65 -4.90 21.11 -9.57
C TYR A 65 -5.21 20.12 -10.71
N LEU A 66 -5.58 18.88 -10.36
CA LEU A 66 -5.91 17.85 -11.35
C LEU A 66 -7.19 18.14 -12.13
N ALA A 67 -8.08 19.00 -11.63
CA ALA A 67 -9.29 19.42 -12.33
C ALA A 67 -9.01 20.43 -13.47
N GLU A 68 -7.86 21.11 -13.46
CA GLU A 68 -7.41 22.01 -14.52
C GLU A 68 -6.03 21.59 -15.06
N PRO A 69 -5.91 20.38 -15.65
CA PRO A 69 -4.64 19.82 -16.05
C PRO A 69 -4.04 20.60 -17.23
N ARG A 70 -2.72 20.77 -17.19
CA ARG A 70 -1.92 21.46 -18.21
C ARG A 70 -1.27 20.45 -19.12
N LEU A 71 -0.77 20.93 -20.27
CA LEU A 71 -0.04 20.08 -21.23
C LEU A 71 1.08 19.25 -20.58
N LEU A 72 1.81 19.82 -19.60
CA LEU A 72 2.88 19.10 -18.91
C LEU A 72 2.36 17.91 -18.10
N ASP A 73 1.15 17.98 -17.55
CA ASP A 73 0.56 16.90 -16.78
C ASP A 73 0.30 15.68 -17.67
N PHE A 74 -0.25 15.88 -18.88
CA PHE A 74 -0.45 14.80 -19.85
C PHE A 74 0.86 14.23 -20.41
N VAL A 75 1.93 15.03 -20.50
CA VAL A 75 3.27 14.53 -20.84
C VAL A 75 3.82 13.64 -19.73
N LEU A 76 3.72 14.08 -18.47
CA LEU A 76 4.15 13.31 -17.32
C LEU A 76 3.32 12.03 -17.18
N GLU A 77 2.02 12.13 -17.38
CA GLU A 77 1.09 11.00 -17.38
C GLU A 77 1.48 9.96 -18.44
N ALA A 78 1.78 10.37 -19.67
CA ALA A 78 2.25 9.46 -20.71
C ALA A 78 3.59 8.80 -20.34
N LEU A 79 4.54 9.55 -19.77
CA LEU A 79 5.83 9.01 -19.34
C LEU A 79 5.68 8.01 -18.19
N ILE A 80 4.88 8.34 -17.18
CA ILE A 80 4.58 7.46 -16.04
C ILE A 80 3.82 6.23 -16.54
N GLY A 81 2.81 6.40 -17.39
CA GLY A 81 2.03 5.31 -17.95
C GLY A 81 2.89 4.31 -18.73
N LEU A 82 3.81 4.80 -19.57
CA LEU A 82 4.80 3.96 -20.26
C LEU A 82 5.72 3.22 -19.28
N ALA A 83 6.20 3.91 -18.25
CA ALA A 83 7.07 3.31 -17.23
C ALA A 83 6.34 2.19 -16.44
N LEU A 84 5.08 2.42 -16.06
CA LEU A 84 4.25 1.43 -15.36
C LEU A 84 3.95 0.22 -16.23
N LEU A 85 3.60 0.42 -17.50
CA LEU A 85 3.42 -0.69 -18.45
C LEU A 85 4.71 -1.49 -18.62
N TRP A 86 5.84 -0.81 -18.83
CA TRP A 86 7.14 -1.46 -18.95
C TRP A 86 7.45 -2.31 -17.71
N LEU A 87 7.21 -1.77 -16.51
CA LEU A 87 7.41 -2.49 -15.25
C LEU A 87 6.49 -3.70 -15.12
N ALA A 88 5.20 -3.54 -15.46
CA ALA A 88 4.23 -4.64 -15.46
C ALA A 88 4.66 -5.80 -16.38
N PHE A 89 5.18 -5.50 -17.58
CA PHE A 89 5.71 -6.51 -18.49
C PHE A 89 7.00 -7.16 -17.98
N ARG A 90 7.85 -6.40 -17.26
CA ARG A 90 9.10 -6.91 -16.69
C ARG A 90 8.84 -7.86 -15.53
N LEU A 91 7.95 -7.49 -14.62
CA LEU A 91 7.58 -8.29 -13.45
C LEU A 91 6.94 -9.63 -13.83
N ARG A 92 6.19 -9.67 -14.94
CA ARG A 92 5.66 -10.94 -15.48
C ARG A 92 6.76 -11.91 -15.97
N LYS A 93 7.98 -11.41 -16.27
CA LYS A 93 9.09 -12.20 -16.81
C LYS A 93 10.10 -12.66 -15.77
N SER A 94 10.24 -11.95 -14.65
CA SER A 94 11.12 -12.39 -13.57
C SER A 94 10.31 -13.21 -12.56
N GLY A 95 10.44 -14.53 -12.60
CA GLY A 95 10.29 -15.30 -11.36
C GLY A 95 11.28 -14.73 -10.34
N THR A 96 10.82 -14.51 -9.13
CA THR A 96 11.50 -13.80 -8.06
C THR A 96 12.81 -14.51 -7.66
N ASP A 97 13.91 -14.18 -8.34
CA ASP A 97 15.25 -14.38 -7.81
C ASP A 97 15.44 -13.33 -6.70
N HIS A 98 15.21 -13.74 -5.46
CA HIS A 98 15.65 -12.98 -4.30
C HIS A 98 17.16 -13.16 -4.18
N PRO A 99 17.98 -12.10 -4.37
CA PRO A 99 19.39 -12.21 -4.00
C PRO A 99 19.46 -12.55 -2.52
N GLU A 100 20.20 -13.61 -2.18
CA GLU A 100 20.66 -13.85 -0.80
C GLU A 100 21.63 -12.73 -0.41
N GLU A 101 21.10 -11.53 -0.18
CA GLU A 101 21.86 -10.44 0.40
C GLU A 101 22.11 -10.76 1.87
N LYS A 102 23.39 -10.69 2.26
CA LYS A 102 23.87 -10.92 3.63
C LYS A 102 23.00 -10.17 4.62
N GLU A 103 22.21 -10.92 5.38
CA GLU A 103 21.16 -10.41 6.26
C GLU A 103 21.72 -9.39 7.27
N PRO A 104 21.34 -8.11 7.16
CA PRO A 104 21.65 -7.14 8.20
C PRO A 104 20.93 -7.58 9.49
N ARG A 105 21.65 -7.63 10.61
CA ARG A 105 21.02 -7.89 11.92
C ARG A 105 19.99 -6.80 12.22
N LEU A 106 18.71 -7.16 12.13
CA LEU A 106 17.61 -6.25 12.42
C LEU A 106 17.59 -5.89 13.91
N THR A 107 17.77 -4.61 14.20
CA THR A 107 17.48 -4.02 15.52
C THR A 107 16.01 -3.61 15.59
N ILE A 108 15.51 -3.32 16.79
CA ILE A 108 14.12 -2.85 16.97
C ILE A 108 13.88 -1.54 16.21
N ALA A 109 14.82 -0.60 16.29
CA ALA A 109 14.72 0.69 15.62
C ALA A 109 14.81 0.55 14.09
N SER A 110 15.74 -0.29 13.59
CA SER A 110 15.82 -0.54 12.14
C SER A 110 14.58 -1.26 11.63
N ALA A 111 14.02 -2.22 12.37
CA ALA A 111 12.76 -2.89 12.00
C ALA A 111 11.59 -1.90 11.93
N PHE A 112 11.49 -0.96 12.88
CA PHE A 112 10.51 0.14 12.81
C PHE A 112 10.72 1.01 11.56
N GLY A 113 11.97 1.41 11.28
CA GLY A 113 12.31 2.19 10.08
C GLY A 113 11.98 1.45 8.78
N TYR A 114 12.31 0.16 8.68
CA TYR A 114 11.91 -0.68 7.55
C TYR A 114 10.39 -0.75 7.41
N GLY A 115 9.68 -0.91 8.53
CA GLY A 115 8.22 -0.80 8.59
C GLY A 115 7.70 0.45 7.91
N ALA A 116 8.26 1.61 8.24
CA ALA A 116 7.89 2.88 7.63
C ALA A 116 8.16 2.92 6.12
N VAL A 117 9.34 2.44 5.69
CA VAL A 117 9.77 2.48 4.28
C VAL A 117 8.96 1.56 3.37
N ILE A 118 8.43 0.44 3.90
CA ILE A 118 7.60 -0.51 3.14
C ILE A 118 6.39 0.17 2.49
N ASN A 119 5.84 1.22 3.10
CA ASN A 119 4.73 1.99 2.51
C ASN A 119 5.07 2.55 1.11
N PHE A 120 6.33 2.92 0.85
CA PHE A 120 6.76 3.41 -0.46
C PHE A 120 6.79 2.30 -1.52
N ILE A 121 7.15 1.07 -1.10
CA ILE A 121 7.11 -0.11 -1.98
C ILE A 121 5.66 -0.49 -2.27
N GLY A 122 4.78 -0.30 -1.28
CA GLY A 122 3.34 -0.56 -1.36
C GLY A 122 2.51 0.51 -2.07
N ILE A 123 3.10 1.61 -2.58
CA ILE A 123 2.36 2.71 -3.25
C ILE A 123 1.35 2.24 -4.29
N PRO A 124 1.65 1.27 -5.18
CA PRO A 124 0.66 0.78 -6.15
C PRO A 124 -0.64 0.27 -5.52
N PHE A 125 -0.56 -0.21 -4.28
CA PHE A 125 -1.69 -0.73 -3.50
C PHE A 125 -2.34 0.33 -2.60
N ALA A 126 -1.86 1.57 -2.59
CA ALA A 126 -2.40 2.62 -1.73
C ALA A 126 -3.70 3.26 -2.27
N VAL A 127 -4.11 2.96 -3.50
CA VAL A 127 -5.34 3.51 -4.13
C VAL A 127 -6.58 3.40 -3.23
N PRO A 128 -6.88 2.25 -2.59
CA PRO A 128 -8.01 2.15 -1.65
C PRO A 128 -7.90 3.16 -0.49
N TYR A 129 -6.70 3.40 0.01
CA TYR A 129 -6.48 4.35 1.11
C TYR A 129 -6.73 5.80 0.70
N PHE A 130 -6.34 6.20 -0.52
CA PHE A 130 -6.73 7.51 -1.08
C PHE A 130 -8.25 7.64 -1.13
N ALA A 131 -8.95 6.59 -1.60
CA ALA A 131 -10.41 6.58 -1.64
C ALA A 131 -11.03 6.66 -0.23
N ALA A 132 -10.47 5.95 0.75
CA ALA A 132 -10.93 6.02 2.14
C ALA A 132 -10.79 7.45 2.70
N ILE A 133 -9.66 8.10 2.47
CA ILE A 133 -9.42 9.48 2.92
C ILE A 133 -10.39 10.45 2.25
N ASP A 134 -10.62 10.33 0.94
CA ASP A 134 -11.60 11.14 0.21
C ASP A 134 -13.02 11.00 0.81
N GLN A 135 -13.45 9.78 1.13
CA GLN A 135 -14.74 9.55 1.79
C GLN A 135 -14.79 10.14 3.21
N ILE A 136 -13.69 10.07 3.97
CA ILE A 136 -13.60 10.68 5.30
C ILE A 136 -13.70 12.21 5.20
N LEU A 137 -13.04 12.84 4.22
CA LEU A 137 -13.08 14.29 4.01
C LEU A 137 -14.44 14.79 3.51
N LYS A 138 -15.17 13.96 2.76
CA LYS A 138 -16.53 14.26 2.28
C LYS A 138 -17.61 14.02 3.34
N ALA A 139 -17.31 13.23 4.37
CA ALA A 139 -18.19 13.11 5.52
C ALA A 139 -18.09 14.41 6.33
N ASP A 140 -19.23 15.05 6.58
CA ASP A 140 -19.37 16.31 7.33
C ASP A 140 -18.95 16.14 8.81
N LEU A 141 -17.64 15.97 9.01
CA LEU A 141 -16.97 15.66 10.25
C LEU A 141 -16.09 16.84 10.64
N ASN A 142 -16.02 17.12 11.94
CA ASN A 142 -14.98 18.02 12.42
C ASN A 142 -13.59 17.36 12.35
N THR A 143 -12.53 18.16 12.48
CA THR A 143 -11.14 17.68 12.38
C THR A 143 -10.82 16.55 13.34
N ALA A 144 -11.28 16.61 14.59
CA ALA A 144 -11.01 15.58 15.58
C ALA A 144 -11.69 14.25 15.22
N GLN A 145 -12.92 14.31 14.70
CA GLN A 145 -13.66 13.14 14.21
C GLN A 145 -12.99 12.52 12.98
N ALA A 146 -12.56 13.34 12.01
CA ALA A 146 -11.86 12.87 10.81
C ALA A 146 -10.53 12.18 11.18
N VAL A 147 -9.72 12.80 12.04
CA VAL A 147 -8.46 12.21 12.54
C VAL A 147 -8.72 10.93 13.32
N GLY A 148 -9.73 10.92 14.18
CA GLY A 148 -10.12 9.72 14.94
C GLY A 148 -10.58 8.58 14.04
N LEU A 149 -11.33 8.89 12.98
CA LEU A 149 -11.78 7.90 12.01
C LEU A 149 -10.64 7.36 11.15
N LEU A 150 -9.72 8.23 10.72
CA LEU A 150 -8.50 7.83 10.02
C LEU A 150 -7.63 6.91 10.89
N LEU A 151 -7.47 7.23 12.17
CA LEU A 151 -6.77 6.38 13.12
C LEU A 151 -7.46 5.01 13.26
N ALA A 152 -8.79 5.00 13.43
CA ALA A 152 -9.55 3.77 13.52
C ALA A 152 -9.43 2.91 12.26
N TYR A 153 -9.45 3.53 11.07
CA TYR A 153 -9.22 2.85 9.80
C TYR A 153 -7.83 2.21 9.75
N ASN A 154 -6.78 2.95 10.11
CA ASN A 154 -5.40 2.45 10.13
C ASN A 154 -5.20 1.29 11.11
N LEU A 155 -5.82 1.38 12.30
CA LEU A 155 -5.78 0.29 13.28
C LEU A 155 -6.51 -0.95 12.74
N ALA A 156 -7.68 -0.76 12.13
CA ALA A 156 -8.43 -1.86 11.52
C ALA A 156 -7.65 -2.51 10.36
N TYR A 157 -6.95 -1.71 9.55
CA TYR A 157 -6.04 -2.18 8.50
C TYR A 157 -4.90 -3.02 9.08
N ALA A 158 -4.32 -2.62 10.21
CA ALA A 158 -3.21 -3.32 10.85
C ALA A 158 -3.60 -4.67 11.50
N LEU A 159 -4.88 -4.85 11.89
CA LEU A 159 -5.37 -6.07 12.57
C LEU A 159 -5.04 -7.40 11.86
N PRO A 160 -5.35 -7.59 10.57
CA PRO A 160 -5.01 -8.83 9.87
C PRO A 160 -3.50 -9.08 9.82
N PHE A 161 -2.67 -8.04 9.79
CA PHE A 161 -1.21 -8.18 9.80
C PHE A 161 -0.66 -8.48 11.20
N ALA A 162 -1.34 -8.04 12.26
CA ALA A 162 -1.01 -8.40 13.63
C ALA A 162 -1.11 -9.91 13.90
N THR A 163 -1.78 -10.66 13.03
CA THR A 163 -1.78 -12.13 13.09
C THR A 163 -0.36 -12.71 13.02
N VAL A 164 0.59 -12.07 12.33
CA VAL A 164 1.98 -12.56 12.22
C VAL A 164 2.71 -12.55 13.58
N PRO A 165 2.85 -11.41 14.29
CA PRO A 165 3.46 -11.40 15.61
C PRO A 165 2.66 -12.23 16.63
N VAL A 166 1.32 -12.25 16.55
CA VAL A 166 0.47 -13.02 17.47
C VAL A 166 0.66 -14.52 17.30
N LEU A 167 0.61 -15.04 16.06
CA LEU A 167 0.85 -16.46 15.78
C LEU A 167 2.27 -16.86 16.17
N THR A 168 3.25 -15.99 15.88
CA THR A 168 4.64 -16.19 16.31
C THR A 168 4.76 -16.27 17.84
N ALA A 169 4.04 -15.43 18.58
CA ALA A 169 4.06 -15.44 20.05
C ALA A 169 3.42 -16.69 20.64
N ILE A 170 2.32 -17.18 20.06
CA ILE A 170 1.57 -18.34 20.56
C ILE A 170 2.24 -19.67 20.16
N LEU A 171 2.65 -19.79 18.89
CA LEU A 171 3.11 -21.05 18.31
C LEU A 171 4.65 -21.17 18.26
N GLY A 172 5.38 -20.07 18.49
CA GLY A 172 6.84 -20.05 18.43
C GLY A 172 7.37 -20.60 17.11
N ALA A 173 8.27 -21.58 17.19
CA ALA A 173 8.86 -22.22 16.02
C ALA A 173 7.82 -22.90 15.09
N ARG A 174 6.66 -23.32 15.61
CA ARG A 174 5.59 -23.93 14.81
C ARG A 174 4.85 -22.92 13.92
N ALA A 175 5.01 -21.62 14.15
CA ALA A 175 4.46 -20.59 13.28
C ALA A 175 5.13 -20.59 11.89
N ARG A 176 6.41 -20.96 11.80
CA ARG A 176 7.20 -20.92 10.55
C ARG A 176 6.53 -21.62 9.35
N PRO A 177 6.13 -22.90 9.43
CA PRO A 177 5.49 -23.57 8.29
C PRO A 177 4.10 -22.99 7.95
N LEU A 178 3.39 -22.42 8.92
CA LEU A 178 2.09 -21.79 8.68
C LEU A 178 2.27 -20.44 7.97
N LEU A 179 3.15 -19.59 8.50
CA LEU A 179 3.47 -18.28 7.92
C LEU A 179 4.06 -18.41 6.52
N ALA A 180 4.88 -19.42 6.26
CA ALA A 180 5.41 -19.70 4.92
C ALA A 180 4.29 -20.05 3.92
N LYS A 181 3.27 -20.83 4.33
CA LYS A 181 2.12 -21.14 3.46
C LYS A 181 1.29 -19.90 3.15
N ILE A 182 1.06 -19.04 4.15
CA ILE A 182 0.34 -17.78 3.94
C ILE A 182 1.16 -16.86 3.05
N ASN A 183 2.47 -16.77 3.27
CA ASN A 183 3.36 -15.97 2.44
C ASN A 183 3.34 -16.44 0.97
N ALA A 184 3.45 -17.74 0.71
CA ALA A 184 3.37 -18.29 -0.64
C ALA A 184 2.00 -18.00 -1.31
N PHE A 185 0.92 -18.00 -0.53
CA PHE A 185 -0.39 -17.60 -1.02
C PHE A 185 -0.44 -16.10 -1.36
N MET A 186 0.09 -15.23 -0.49
CA MET A 186 0.17 -13.78 -0.72
C MET A 186 1.09 -13.42 -1.89
N GLU A 187 2.20 -14.14 -2.05
CA GLU A 187 3.14 -14.00 -3.16
C GLU A 187 2.45 -14.35 -4.48
N ARG A 188 1.71 -15.47 -4.53
CA ARG A 188 0.90 -15.82 -5.71
C ARG A 188 -0.15 -14.77 -6.05
N ILE A 189 -0.75 -14.14 -5.04
CA ILE A 189 -1.67 -13.01 -5.23
C ILE A 189 -0.89 -11.82 -5.80
N SER A 190 0.27 -11.49 -5.24
CA SER A 190 1.13 -10.38 -5.67
C SER A 190 1.59 -10.52 -7.11
N ASP A 191 2.03 -11.72 -7.51
CA ASP A 191 2.48 -12.05 -8.87
C ASP A 191 1.40 -11.80 -9.91
N PHE A 192 0.13 -11.90 -9.50
CA PHE A 192 -1.00 -11.57 -10.35
C PHE A 192 -1.43 -10.11 -10.22
N LEU A 193 -1.64 -9.62 -9.00
CA LEU A 193 -2.18 -8.28 -8.74
C LEU A 193 -1.21 -7.17 -9.10
N MET A 194 0.09 -7.31 -8.82
CA MET A 194 1.05 -6.23 -9.05
C MET A 194 1.19 -5.89 -10.54
N PRO A 195 1.42 -6.86 -11.46
CA PRO A 195 1.42 -6.55 -12.89
C PRO A 195 0.06 -6.07 -13.39
N LEU A 196 -1.03 -6.59 -12.84
CA LEU A 196 -2.39 -6.18 -13.23
C LEU A 196 -2.66 -4.72 -12.85
N VAL A 197 -2.41 -4.33 -11.60
CA VAL A 197 -2.63 -2.97 -11.09
C VAL A 197 -1.72 -1.99 -11.81
N LEU A 198 -0.41 -2.28 -11.93
CA LEU A 198 0.52 -1.44 -12.69
C LEU A 198 0.12 -1.33 -14.17
N GLY A 199 -0.33 -2.44 -14.76
CA GLY A 199 -0.79 -2.50 -16.14
C GLY A 199 -2.04 -1.66 -16.37
N LEU A 200 -3.06 -1.80 -15.52
CA LEU A 200 -4.30 -1.03 -15.60
C LEU A 200 -4.06 0.46 -15.36
N LEU A 201 -3.29 0.82 -14.32
CA LEU A 201 -2.91 2.21 -14.08
C LEU A 201 -2.15 2.77 -15.28
N GLY A 202 -1.16 2.04 -15.82
CA GLY A 202 -0.42 2.47 -16.99
C GLY A 202 -1.29 2.68 -18.24
N LEU A 203 -2.26 1.79 -18.47
CA LEU A 203 -3.21 1.92 -19.58
C LEU A 203 -4.15 3.12 -19.40
N VAL A 204 -4.66 3.34 -18.20
CA VAL A 204 -5.55 4.48 -17.89
C VAL A 204 -4.83 5.79 -18.16
N LEU A 205 -3.61 5.94 -17.62
CA LEU A 205 -2.80 7.14 -17.82
C LEU A 205 -2.51 7.40 -19.31
N LEU A 206 -2.14 6.35 -20.06
CA LEU A 206 -1.89 6.50 -21.49
C LEU A 206 -3.14 6.82 -22.31
N ALA A 207 -4.29 6.26 -21.92
CA ALA A 207 -5.55 6.55 -22.58
C ALA A 207 -5.94 8.02 -22.39
N ASP A 208 -5.80 8.55 -21.18
CA ASP A 208 -6.10 9.94 -20.84
C ASP A 208 -5.20 10.92 -21.61
N ALA A 209 -3.88 10.71 -21.53
CA ALA A 209 -2.92 11.49 -22.29
C ALA A 209 -3.18 11.44 -23.81
N ALA A 210 -3.49 10.25 -24.35
CA ALA A 210 -3.82 10.11 -25.78
C ALA A 210 -5.11 10.86 -26.14
N ALA A 211 -6.14 10.81 -25.29
CA ALA A 211 -7.37 11.56 -25.52
C ALA A 211 -7.11 13.07 -25.56
N TYR A 212 -6.28 13.59 -24.65
CA TYR A 212 -5.88 14.99 -24.67
C TYR A 212 -5.14 15.36 -25.96
N PHE A 213 -4.13 14.59 -26.36
CA PHE A 213 -3.35 14.91 -27.58
C PHE A 213 -4.17 14.76 -28.88
N LEU A 214 -5.18 13.89 -28.91
CA LEU A 214 -6.00 13.65 -30.10
C LEU A 214 -7.23 14.55 -30.18
N ARG A 215 -7.86 14.89 -29.04
CA ARG A 215 -9.16 15.58 -28.98
C ARG A 215 -9.06 16.97 -28.35
N GLY A 216 -7.97 17.30 -27.69
CA GLY A 216 -7.79 18.53 -26.93
C GLY A 216 -8.49 18.55 -25.57
N SER A 217 -9.01 17.42 -25.10
CA SER A 217 -9.72 17.29 -23.82
C SER A 217 -9.33 16.01 -23.08
N SER A 218 -9.27 16.08 -21.76
CA SER A 218 -9.12 14.94 -20.85
C SER A 218 -10.26 13.92 -21.00
N LEU A 219 -10.02 12.65 -20.70
CA LEU A 219 -11.05 11.62 -20.50
C LEU A 219 -11.70 11.72 -19.12
N PHE A 220 -10.97 12.23 -18.12
CA PHE A 220 -11.41 12.35 -16.73
C PHE A 220 -11.42 13.80 -16.24
#